data_AF-A0A7W1F7R9-F1
#
_entry.id   AF-A0A7W1F7R9-F1
#
_cell.length_a   1.000
_cell.length_b   1.000
_cell.length_c   1.000
_cell.angle_alpha   90.00
_cell.angle_beta   90.00
_cell.angle_gamma   90.00
#
_symmetry.space_group_name_H-M   'P 1'
#
loop_
_entity.id
_entity.type
_entity.pdbx_description
1 polymer ?
#
loop_
_entity_poly.entity_id
_entity_poly.type
_entity_poly.pdbx_seq_one_letter_code
_entity_poly.pdbx_strand_id
1 'polypeptide(L)'
;MRTARTSHRPGEGRGSGARARTSIRIAALAASFVLLVLAMGGAASGGQAAATPPAGLGCEDSAATPVPQPTQEMLDAAGLGDLPLAPDSARRDLVAGPFSDSTSVTNPLFPISELDSAILNGHVDGKVFHTETTLLPFTKIIEWTPGQCVRVLLSQYMAFLDGRLQETAIDLYAQSDDGSVWYLGEDVHDYGTDGVILTTEGTWQAGLDGPLAMIMPSDPQVGDANRAENLPGNSFEEVHIAATNRTFNGPSGPVSGGMVATEIHQDAPPSDKLFAPGYGEFRSTDGPDVEAMALASPTDSLPGGVPAELTTISNGADRIFDLPLATRAQWVRAAHIARGMLAAWTTFRAGDVPPRLVQPTRVALRSLVSEIAARHRSKSHLASIDAAYASNDLQLRYRPATEVDTMRFDLWVRRALVHATSGSLGGTRSDVVTLEWIRDRIAHTLDPVTLVRLDSLVGELGAAVFDEDLAAAAQAARDLREVTSGLI
;
A
#
# COMPACT_ATOMS: atom_id res chain seq x y z
N MET A 1 13.61 -7.45 -67.03
CA MET A 1 12.80 -8.60 -66.60
C MET A 1 13.03 -8.80 -65.11
N ARG A 2 11.98 -8.60 -64.30
CA ARG A 2 11.78 -8.85 -62.86
C ARG A 2 12.71 -8.22 -61.78
N THR A 3 12.03 -7.40 -60.98
CA THR A 3 12.32 -6.84 -59.65
C THR A 3 12.39 -7.89 -58.53
N ALA A 4 13.16 -7.64 -57.47
CA ALA A 4 12.81 -8.04 -56.10
C ALA A 4 13.45 -7.10 -55.05
N ARG A 5 12.63 -6.73 -54.06
CA ARG A 5 12.88 -5.86 -52.91
C ARG A 5 13.70 -6.58 -51.83
N THR A 6 14.50 -5.83 -51.08
CA THR A 6 14.86 -6.16 -49.69
C THR A 6 14.68 -4.93 -48.81
N SER A 7 13.83 -5.08 -47.80
CA SER A 7 13.44 -4.09 -46.80
C SER A 7 14.45 -4.03 -45.64
N HIS A 8 14.87 -2.83 -45.27
CA HIS A 8 15.49 -2.53 -43.99
C HIS A 8 14.40 -2.24 -42.94
N ARG A 9 14.45 -2.92 -41.79
CA ARG A 9 13.83 -2.47 -40.53
C ARG A 9 14.97 -2.15 -39.55
N PRO A 10 14.93 -1.03 -38.82
CA PRO A 10 15.77 -0.82 -37.66
C PRO A 10 15.19 -1.54 -36.44
N GLY A 11 16.08 -2.06 -35.58
CA GLY A 11 15.75 -2.81 -34.38
C GLY A 11 15.26 -1.90 -33.24
N GLU A 12 14.21 -2.34 -32.58
CA GLU A 12 13.77 -1.86 -31.27
C GLU A 12 14.53 -2.63 -30.19
N GLY A 13 15.32 -1.90 -29.39
CA GLY A 13 15.80 -2.38 -28.10
C GLY A 13 14.65 -2.33 -27.10
N ARG A 14 14.33 -3.47 -26.49
CA ARG A 14 13.31 -3.61 -25.43
C ARG A 14 14.01 -3.54 -24.07
N GLY A 15 13.72 -2.50 -23.31
CA GLY A 15 13.92 -2.45 -21.86
C GLY A 15 12.71 -3.05 -21.16
N SER A 16 12.97 -3.86 -20.13
CA SER A 16 12.02 -4.50 -19.22
C SER A 16 12.23 -3.93 -17.82
N GLY A 17 11.15 -3.84 -17.07
CA GLY A 17 10.86 -2.89 -16.00
C GLY A 17 9.42 -2.49 -16.29
N ALA A 18 8.52 -2.76 -15.35
CA ALA A 18 7.07 -2.87 -15.46
C ALA A 18 6.42 -2.83 -16.87
N ARG A 19 6.01 -4.00 -17.38
CA ARG A 19 5.00 -4.03 -18.46
C ARG A 19 3.80 -4.81 -18.02
N ALA A 20 2.71 -4.06 -17.83
CA ALA A 20 1.34 -4.44 -18.07
C ALA A 20 1.23 -5.74 -18.89
N ARG A 21 0.74 -6.79 -18.23
CA ARG A 21 0.43 -8.08 -18.84
C ARG A 21 -0.53 -7.85 -20.02
N THR A 22 -0.24 -8.53 -21.13
CA THR A 22 -0.74 -8.18 -22.46
C THR A 22 -2.20 -8.58 -22.65
N SER A 23 -3.06 -7.57 -22.83
CA SER A 23 -4.32 -7.54 -23.60
C SER A 23 -5.15 -8.83 -23.67
N ILE A 24 -6.13 -8.92 -22.78
CA ILE A 24 -7.33 -9.76 -22.97
C ILE A 24 -8.55 -8.84 -22.84
N ARG A 25 -9.49 -8.98 -23.79
CA ARG A 25 -10.75 -8.23 -23.79
C ARG A 25 -11.60 -8.70 -22.61
N ILE A 26 -11.91 -7.81 -21.67
CA ILE A 26 -12.72 -8.12 -20.49
C ILE A 26 -14.08 -7.41 -20.59
N ALA A 27 -15.13 -8.18 -20.37
CA ALA A 27 -16.48 -7.70 -20.15
C ALA A 27 -16.58 -7.13 -18.72
N ALA A 28 -17.17 -5.93 -18.61
CA ALA A 28 -17.37 -5.25 -17.35
C ALA A 28 -18.23 -6.08 -16.38
N LEU A 29 -17.69 -6.34 -15.19
CA LEU A 29 -18.46 -6.73 -14.01
C LEU A 29 -17.99 -5.84 -12.86
N ALA A 30 -18.87 -4.93 -12.45
CA ALA A 30 -18.71 -4.14 -11.25
C ALA A 30 -19.05 -5.02 -10.04
N ALA A 31 -18.16 -5.05 -9.05
CA ALA A 31 -18.47 -5.46 -7.70
C ALA A 31 -17.58 -4.67 -6.73
N SER A 32 -17.98 -3.43 -6.45
CA SER A 32 -17.62 -2.74 -5.20
C SER A 32 -18.46 -3.35 -4.09
N PHE A 33 -17.83 -3.81 -3.00
CA PHE A 33 -18.30 -3.81 -1.60
C PHE A 33 -17.39 -4.72 -0.76
N VAL A 34 -16.39 -4.15 -0.08
CA VAL A 34 -15.85 -4.78 1.13
C VAL A 34 -16.57 -4.16 2.32
N LEU A 35 -17.73 -4.73 2.64
CA LEU A 35 -18.44 -4.44 3.89
C LEU A 35 -18.05 -5.55 4.87
N LEU A 36 -17.02 -5.30 5.68
CA LEU A 36 -16.67 -6.19 6.79
C LEU A 36 -17.76 -6.06 7.86
N VAL A 37 -18.83 -6.84 7.73
CA VAL A 37 -19.91 -6.88 8.72
C VAL A 37 -19.43 -7.64 9.95
N LEU A 38 -19.03 -6.90 10.99
CA LEU A 38 -18.89 -7.41 12.34
C LEU A 38 -20.29 -7.62 12.95
N ALA A 39 -20.74 -8.88 13.00
CA ALA A 39 -21.98 -9.24 13.67
C ALA A 39 -21.84 -9.10 15.20
N MET A 40 -22.27 -7.96 15.77
CA MET A 40 -22.49 -7.83 17.21
C MET A 40 -23.92 -8.26 17.56
N GLY A 41 -24.04 -9.44 18.20
CA GLY A 41 -25.30 -9.96 18.69
C GLY A 41 -25.78 -9.24 19.96
N GLY A 42 -26.87 -8.49 19.85
CA GLY A 42 -27.62 -7.90 20.97
C GLY A 42 -28.62 -8.90 21.57
N ALA A 43 -28.62 -8.99 22.90
CA ALA A 43 -29.42 -9.90 23.70
C ALA A 43 -30.92 -9.54 23.74
N ALA A 44 -31.78 -10.56 23.74
CA ALA A 44 -33.14 -10.50 24.29
C ALA A 44 -33.43 -11.76 25.11
N SER A 45 -33.99 -11.54 26.29
CA SER A 45 -34.24 -12.47 27.39
C SER A 45 -35.33 -13.51 27.14
N GLY A 46 -35.07 -14.76 27.51
CA GLY A 46 -36.06 -15.82 27.70
C GLY A 46 -35.38 -17.10 28.19
N GLY A 47 -35.66 -17.53 29.42
CA GLY A 47 -34.92 -18.61 30.09
C GLY A 47 -35.29 -20.03 29.66
N GLN A 48 -34.29 -20.91 29.54
CA GLN A 48 -34.14 -22.21 30.23
C GLN A 48 -33.10 -23.09 29.52
N ALA A 49 -32.39 -23.86 30.34
CA ALA A 49 -31.35 -24.85 30.04
C ALA A 49 -30.02 -24.29 29.53
N ALA A 50 -28.99 -24.40 30.37
CA ALA A 50 -27.59 -24.21 30.00
C ALA A 50 -27.22 -25.25 28.94
N ALA A 51 -27.34 -24.86 27.68
CA ALA A 51 -26.72 -25.56 26.56
C ALA A 51 -25.22 -25.29 26.65
N THR A 52 -24.44 -26.37 26.71
CA THR A 52 -23.01 -26.35 26.44
C THR A 52 -22.75 -25.54 25.18
N PRO A 53 -21.81 -24.57 25.17
CA PRO A 53 -21.48 -23.86 23.94
C PRO A 53 -21.12 -24.89 22.85
N PRO A 54 -21.57 -24.69 21.60
CA PRO A 54 -21.18 -25.58 20.52
C PRO A 54 -19.64 -25.63 20.44
N ALA A 55 -19.10 -26.82 20.18
CA ALA A 55 -17.67 -27.03 19.97
C ALA A 55 -17.12 -25.94 19.04
N GLY A 56 -16.14 -25.18 19.50
CA GLY A 56 -15.59 -24.05 18.75
C GLY A 56 -15.02 -24.52 17.43
N LEU A 57 -15.49 -23.94 16.31
CA LEU A 57 -14.99 -23.92 14.92
C LEU A 57 -14.20 -25.13 14.32
N GLY A 58 -13.98 -26.25 15.00
CA GLY A 58 -13.06 -27.29 14.57
C GLY A 58 -11.57 -26.92 14.64
N CYS A 59 -11.23 -25.74 15.17
CA CYS A 59 -9.83 -25.29 15.28
C CYS A 59 -9.16 -25.89 16.51
N GLU A 60 -8.08 -26.63 16.30
CA GLU A 60 -7.13 -27.10 17.29
C GLU A 60 -5.96 -26.11 17.43
N ASP A 61 -5.21 -26.21 18.52
CA ASP A 61 -3.96 -25.48 18.68
C ASP A 61 -3.02 -25.89 17.53
N SER A 62 -2.46 -24.89 16.84
CA SER A 62 -1.48 -25.13 15.78
C SER A 62 -0.28 -25.94 16.31
N ALA A 63 0.24 -26.83 15.48
CA ALA A 63 1.37 -27.69 15.79
C ALA A 63 2.45 -27.55 14.72
N ALA A 64 3.67 -27.99 15.05
CA ALA A 64 4.75 -28.06 14.06
C ALA A 64 4.35 -28.97 12.89
N THR A 65 4.30 -28.41 11.68
CA THR A 65 3.70 -29.09 10.53
C THR A 65 4.59 -28.93 9.29
N PRO A 66 4.91 -30.02 8.57
CA PRO A 66 5.60 -29.93 7.28
C PRO A 66 4.82 -29.07 6.29
N VAL A 67 5.50 -28.15 5.63
CA VAL A 67 4.91 -27.28 4.61
C VAL A 67 5.01 -27.98 3.25
N PRO A 68 3.88 -28.26 2.56
CA PRO A 68 3.91 -28.83 1.22
C PRO A 68 4.81 -28.05 0.27
N GLN A 69 5.69 -28.76 -0.43
CA GLN A 69 6.57 -28.17 -1.45
C GLN A 69 6.16 -28.69 -2.84
N PRO A 70 6.07 -27.84 -3.88
CA PRO A 70 5.88 -28.29 -5.25
C PRO A 70 6.94 -29.30 -5.67
N THR A 71 6.50 -30.34 -6.38
CA THR A 71 7.39 -31.31 -6.99
C THR A 71 8.06 -30.71 -8.23
N GLN A 72 9.14 -31.35 -8.71
CA GLN A 72 9.76 -30.97 -9.98
C GLN A 72 8.74 -30.99 -11.14
N GLU A 73 7.86 -31.98 -11.19
CA GLU A 73 6.81 -32.05 -12.22
C GLU A 73 5.86 -30.84 -12.19
N MET A 74 5.52 -30.35 -11.00
CA MET A 74 4.69 -29.14 -10.84
C MET A 74 5.44 -27.89 -11.30
N LEU A 75 6.73 -27.78 -10.97
CA LEU A 75 7.59 -26.67 -11.43
C LEU A 75 7.74 -26.70 -12.95
N ASP A 76 8.03 -27.86 -13.54
CA ASP A 76 8.15 -28.04 -14.99
C ASP A 76 6.83 -27.67 -15.70
N ALA A 77 5.69 -28.09 -15.15
CA ALA A 77 4.37 -27.76 -15.69
C ALA A 77 4.06 -26.25 -15.65
N ALA A 78 4.56 -25.54 -14.65
CA ALA A 78 4.48 -24.09 -14.53
C ALA A 78 5.55 -23.35 -15.35
N GLY A 79 6.48 -24.06 -16.01
CA GLY A 79 7.60 -23.47 -16.74
C GLY A 79 8.74 -22.96 -15.85
N LEU A 80 8.80 -23.40 -14.59
CA LEU A 80 9.74 -22.96 -13.55
C LEU A 80 10.85 -23.99 -13.27
N GLY A 81 10.91 -25.08 -14.03
CA GLY A 81 11.82 -26.20 -13.80
C GLY A 81 13.32 -25.86 -13.85
N ASP A 82 13.67 -24.80 -14.59
CA ASP A 82 15.05 -24.33 -14.78
C ASP A 82 15.44 -23.20 -13.81
N LEU A 83 14.56 -22.81 -12.89
CA LEU A 83 14.88 -21.78 -11.90
C LEU A 83 16.04 -22.25 -11.00
N PRO A 84 16.98 -21.35 -10.64
CA PRO A 84 18.13 -21.69 -9.80
C PRO A 84 17.73 -21.80 -8.33
N LEU A 85 16.85 -22.74 -7.99
CA LEU A 85 16.33 -22.92 -6.63
C LEU A 85 17.37 -23.58 -5.70
N ALA A 86 17.29 -23.23 -4.42
CA ALA A 86 18.14 -23.74 -3.36
C ALA A 86 17.78 -25.18 -3.00
N PRO A 87 18.76 -26.01 -2.58
CA PRO A 87 18.49 -27.36 -2.10
C PRO A 87 17.82 -27.33 -0.71
N ASP A 88 17.07 -28.37 -0.37
CA ASP A 88 16.37 -28.52 0.92
C ASP A 88 17.25 -28.25 2.16
N SER A 89 18.56 -28.56 2.10
CA SER A 89 19.49 -28.33 3.21
C SER A 89 19.69 -26.84 3.56
N ALA A 90 19.46 -25.96 2.60
CA ALA A 90 19.51 -24.50 2.78
C ALA A 90 18.15 -23.91 3.16
N ARG A 91 17.07 -24.66 2.98
CA ARG A 91 15.70 -24.17 3.17
C ARG A 91 15.34 -24.06 4.66
N ARG A 92 14.69 -22.96 5.03
CA ARG A 92 14.26 -22.65 6.41
C ARG A 92 12.75 -22.74 6.61
N ASP A 93 12.02 -23.07 5.57
CA ASP A 93 10.56 -23.01 5.45
C ASP A 93 9.91 -24.38 5.17
N LEU A 94 10.65 -25.47 5.38
CA LEU A 94 10.13 -26.84 5.16
C LEU A 94 9.14 -27.29 6.25
N VAL A 95 9.19 -26.65 7.43
CA VAL A 95 8.31 -26.95 8.57
C VAL A 95 7.89 -25.63 9.19
N ALA A 96 6.57 -25.42 9.31
CA ALA A 96 6.03 -24.30 10.07
C ALA A 96 5.94 -24.69 11.54
N GLY A 97 6.44 -23.82 12.42
CA GLY A 97 6.25 -23.98 13.87
C GLY A 97 4.80 -23.77 14.28
N PRO A 98 4.44 -24.07 15.55
CA PRO A 98 3.19 -23.62 16.14
C PRO A 98 3.07 -22.08 16.11
N PHE A 99 1.85 -21.56 16.17
CA PHE A 99 1.45 -20.15 16.04
C PHE A 99 0.68 -19.69 17.29
N SER A 100 1.22 -19.96 18.47
CA SER A 100 0.54 -19.78 19.76
C SER A 100 0.23 -18.30 20.07
N ASP A 101 1.11 -17.37 19.62
CA ASP A 101 0.95 -15.91 19.76
C ASP A 101 1.21 -15.19 18.42
N SER A 102 0.54 -15.67 17.37
CA SER A 102 0.88 -15.39 15.97
C SER A 102 0.85 -13.92 15.53
N THR A 103 0.13 -13.07 16.24
CA THR A 103 0.00 -11.64 15.92
C THR A 103 0.97 -10.74 16.69
N SER A 104 1.75 -11.31 17.61
CA SER A 104 2.80 -10.63 18.35
C SER A 104 4.14 -10.80 17.62
N VAL A 105 4.30 -10.09 16.49
CA VAL A 105 5.44 -10.28 15.59
C VAL A 105 6.67 -9.53 16.10
N THR A 106 7.63 -10.29 16.62
CA THR A 106 8.86 -9.77 17.23
C THR A 106 10.09 -9.84 16.31
N ASN A 107 9.93 -10.31 15.07
CA ASN A 107 11.05 -10.44 14.14
C ASN A 107 11.58 -9.05 13.76
N PRO A 108 12.87 -8.73 14.03
CA PRO A 108 13.38 -7.39 13.81
C PRO A 108 13.38 -7.00 12.33
N LEU A 109 13.60 -7.96 11.42
CA LEU A 109 13.68 -7.74 9.97
C LEU A 109 12.31 -7.77 9.29
N PHE A 110 11.23 -8.07 10.02
CA PHE A 110 9.85 -7.97 9.53
C PHE A 110 8.89 -7.62 10.69
N PRO A 111 8.98 -6.40 11.26
CA PRO A 111 8.31 -6.03 12.51
C PRO A 111 6.85 -5.60 12.28
N ILE A 112 6.09 -6.37 11.50
CA ILE A 112 4.80 -5.93 10.95
C ILE A 112 3.75 -5.60 12.02
N SER A 113 3.82 -6.18 13.22
CA SER A 113 2.91 -5.83 14.33
C SER A 113 3.23 -4.50 15.00
N GLU A 114 4.41 -3.93 14.75
CA GLU A 114 4.85 -2.64 15.28
C GLU A 114 4.99 -1.58 14.18
N LEU A 115 4.75 -1.93 12.91
CA LEU A 115 4.87 -1.03 11.77
C LEU A 115 3.50 -0.45 11.39
N ASP A 116 3.08 0.59 12.12
CA ASP A 116 1.77 1.25 11.93
C ASP A 116 1.59 1.71 10.48
N SER A 117 2.63 2.32 9.90
CA SER A 117 2.64 2.70 8.49
C SER A 117 4.05 2.86 7.96
N ALA A 118 4.29 2.51 6.70
CA ALA A 118 5.51 2.85 5.99
C ALA A 118 5.22 3.45 4.62
N ILE A 119 6.14 4.30 4.17
CA ILE A 119 6.15 4.93 2.86
C ILE A 119 7.41 4.50 2.14
N LEU A 120 7.28 3.94 0.94
CA LEU A 120 8.41 3.74 0.05
C LEU A 120 8.25 4.63 -1.19
N ASN A 121 9.37 5.17 -1.66
CA ASN A 121 9.42 6.04 -2.83
C ASN A 121 10.53 5.61 -3.79
N GLY A 122 10.22 5.71 -5.07
CA GLY A 122 11.22 5.59 -6.12
C GLY A 122 10.63 5.82 -7.51
N HIS A 123 10.89 4.88 -8.40
CA HIS A 123 10.42 4.95 -9.77
C HIS A 123 10.21 3.55 -10.35
N VAL A 124 9.18 3.45 -11.17
CA VAL A 124 8.82 2.25 -11.94
C VAL A 124 8.48 2.74 -13.34
N ASP A 125 9.01 2.12 -14.39
CA ASP A 125 8.81 2.57 -15.79
C ASP A 125 9.23 4.01 -16.07
N GLY A 126 10.19 4.53 -15.30
CA GLY A 126 10.60 5.93 -15.38
C GLY A 126 9.53 6.93 -14.90
N LYS A 127 8.45 6.46 -14.28
CA LYS A 127 7.43 7.27 -13.60
C LYS A 127 7.70 7.31 -12.10
N VAL A 128 7.14 8.31 -11.42
CA VAL A 128 7.26 8.41 -9.97
C VAL A 128 6.45 7.30 -9.34
N PHE A 129 7.07 6.53 -8.44
CA PHE A 129 6.42 5.47 -7.69
C PHE A 129 6.39 5.81 -6.20
N HIS A 130 5.22 5.64 -5.59
CA HIS A 130 4.95 5.92 -4.19
C HIS A 130 4.06 4.81 -3.65
N THR A 131 4.47 4.20 -2.55
CA THR A 131 3.68 3.15 -1.91
C THR A 131 3.47 3.48 -0.45
N GLU A 132 2.35 2.99 0.06
CA GLU A 132 1.97 3.09 1.45
C GLU A 132 1.61 1.69 1.95
N THR A 133 2.22 1.28 3.05
CA THR A 133 1.74 0.17 3.86
C THR A 133 1.14 0.71 5.14
N THR A 134 0.05 0.08 5.61
CA THR A 134 -0.61 0.42 6.87
C THR A 134 -1.06 -0.86 7.56
N LEU A 135 -0.64 -1.06 8.81
CA LEU A 135 -1.18 -2.13 9.65
C LEU A 135 -2.64 -1.82 10.01
N LEU A 136 -3.55 -2.72 9.67
CA LEU A 136 -4.96 -2.58 10.01
C LEU A 136 -5.23 -3.03 11.46
N PRO A 137 -6.24 -2.45 12.15
CA PRO A 137 -6.58 -2.79 13.54
C PRO A 137 -7.33 -4.15 13.66
N PHE A 138 -7.31 -4.96 12.61
CA PHE A 138 -8.10 -6.18 12.49
C PHE A 138 -7.19 -7.39 12.36
N THR A 139 -7.73 -8.54 12.77
CA THR A 139 -7.09 -9.84 12.57
C THR A 139 -8.07 -10.77 11.88
N LYS A 140 -7.56 -11.72 11.10
CA LYS A 140 -8.34 -12.78 10.47
C LYS A 140 -7.89 -14.14 11.00
N ILE A 141 -8.77 -15.13 11.00
CA ILE A 141 -8.41 -16.53 11.26
C ILE A 141 -8.32 -17.25 9.92
N ILE A 142 -7.19 -17.92 9.67
CA ILE A 142 -6.92 -18.74 8.49
C ILE A 142 -6.70 -20.18 8.94
N GLU A 143 -7.48 -21.10 8.39
CA GLU A 143 -7.21 -22.54 8.50
C GLU A 143 -6.35 -22.94 7.29
N TRP A 144 -5.04 -23.08 7.50
CA TRP A 144 -4.10 -23.35 6.39
C TRP A 144 -3.91 -24.84 6.12
N THR A 145 -4.21 -25.69 7.11
CA THR A 145 -4.21 -27.16 7.03
C THR A 145 -5.33 -27.69 7.91
N PRO A 146 -5.96 -28.84 7.61
CA PRO A 146 -7.15 -29.30 8.34
C PRO A 146 -6.96 -29.32 9.86
N GLY A 147 -7.82 -28.58 10.56
CA GLY A 147 -7.84 -28.46 12.01
C GLY A 147 -6.88 -27.44 12.61
N GLN A 148 -5.94 -26.85 11.84
CA GLN A 148 -4.99 -25.87 12.38
C GLN A 148 -5.28 -24.46 11.89
N CYS A 149 -5.68 -23.62 12.83
CA CYS A 149 -6.05 -22.23 12.59
C CYS A 149 -4.95 -21.29 13.09
N VAL A 150 -4.63 -20.29 12.27
CA VAL A 150 -3.64 -19.24 12.56
C VAL A 150 -4.34 -17.90 12.54
N ARG A 151 -4.08 -17.06 13.55
CA ARG A 151 -4.55 -15.68 13.55
C ARG A 151 -3.52 -14.82 12.85
N VAL A 152 -3.97 -14.07 11.86
CA VAL A 152 -3.10 -13.26 11.01
C VAL A 152 -3.38 -11.77 11.23
N LEU A 153 -2.33 -10.98 11.12
CA LEU A 153 -2.36 -9.53 10.94
C LEU A 153 -2.69 -9.21 9.48
N LEU A 154 -3.34 -8.08 9.25
CA LEU A 154 -3.65 -7.56 7.92
C LEU A 154 -2.80 -6.30 7.69
N SER A 155 -1.88 -6.36 6.72
CA SER A 155 -1.18 -5.17 6.20
C SER A 155 -1.91 -4.71 4.95
N GLN A 156 -2.27 -3.44 4.87
CA GLN A 156 -2.83 -2.85 3.66
C GLN A 156 -1.72 -2.21 2.85
N TYR A 157 -1.52 -2.64 1.61
CA TYR A 157 -0.61 -2.04 0.65
C TYR A 157 -1.39 -1.21 -0.38
N MET A 158 -0.88 -0.03 -0.72
CA MET A 158 -1.40 0.82 -1.81
C MET A 158 -0.24 1.39 -2.62
N ALA A 159 -0.26 1.17 -3.94
CA ALA A 159 0.75 1.66 -4.86
C ALA A 159 0.21 2.74 -5.78
N PHE A 160 0.99 3.80 -5.96
CA PHE A 160 0.66 4.93 -6.81
C PHE A 160 1.75 5.19 -7.86
N LEU A 161 1.34 5.25 -9.12
CA LEU A 161 2.20 5.56 -10.27
C LEU A 161 1.83 6.91 -10.87
N ASP A 162 2.76 7.86 -10.85
CA ASP A 162 2.52 9.28 -11.16
C ASP A 162 1.29 9.85 -10.40
N GLY A 163 1.13 9.43 -9.14
CA GLY A 163 0.06 9.91 -8.26
C GLY A 163 -1.34 9.37 -8.60
N ARG A 164 -1.43 8.24 -9.32
CA ARG A 164 -2.67 7.50 -9.57
C ARG A 164 -2.56 6.10 -8.98
N LEU A 165 -3.63 5.61 -8.38
CA LEU A 165 -3.69 4.27 -7.83
C LEU A 165 -3.39 3.25 -8.94
N GLN A 166 -2.42 2.38 -8.70
CA GLN A 166 -2.01 1.30 -9.60
C GLN A 166 -2.40 -0.05 -9.02
N GLU A 167 -2.21 -0.24 -7.72
CA GLU A 167 -2.40 -1.53 -7.07
C GLU A 167 -2.82 -1.32 -5.62
N THR A 168 -3.59 -2.26 -5.10
CA THR A 168 -3.85 -2.41 -3.67
C THR A 168 -3.81 -3.87 -3.27
N ALA A 169 -3.31 -4.17 -2.08
CA ALA A 169 -3.33 -5.51 -1.51
C ALA A 169 -3.69 -5.51 -0.02
N ILE A 170 -4.28 -6.61 0.44
CA ILE A 170 -4.35 -6.96 1.87
C ILE A 170 -3.49 -8.19 2.12
N ASP A 171 -2.34 -8.00 2.75
CA ASP A 171 -1.36 -9.04 3.02
C ASP A 171 -1.60 -9.67 4.39
N LEU A 172 -1.52 -11.00 4.49
CA LEU A 172 -1.83 -11.76 5.69
C LEU A 172 -0.57 -12.34 6.33
N TYR A 173 -0.17 -11.80 7.49
CA TYR A 173 1.06 -12.22 8.17
C TYR A 173 0.84 -12.83 9.55
N ALA A 174 1.67 -13.81 9.92
CA ALA A 174 1.74 -14.36 11.26
C ALA A 174 3.16 -14.80 11.61
N GLN A 175 3.54 -14.74 12.89
CA GLN A 175 4.80 -15.28 13.38
C GLN A 175 4.59 -16.64 14.05
N SER A 176 5.41 -17.64 13.73
CA SER A 176 5.46 -18.90 14.48
C SER A 176 6.32 -18.77 15.74
N ASP A 177 6.14 -19.69 16.69
CA ASP A 177 6.78 -19.71 18.01
C ASP A 177 8.32 -19.76 17.97
N ASP A 178 8.90 -20.14 16.82
CA ASP A 178 10.35 -20.13 16.56
C ASP A 178 10.90 -18.75 16.13
N GLY A 179 10.02 -17.75 15.95
CA GLY A 179 10.33 -16.39 15.53
C GLY A 179 10.25 -16.16 14.01
N SER A 180 9.97 -17.18 13.21
CA SER A 180 9.85 -17.05 11.76
C SER A 180 8.53 -16.39 11.38
N VAL A 181 8.54 -15.48 10.41
CA VAL A 181 7.33 -14.80 9.93
C VAL A 181 6.86 -15.46 8.64
N TRP A 182 5.58 -15.77 8.61
CA TRP A 182 4.89 -16.47 7.53
C TRP A 182 3.87 -15.55 6.86
N TYR A 183 3.73 -15.75 5.56
CA TYR A 183 2.75 -15.14 4.68
C TYR A 183 1.67 -16.18 4.36
N LEU A 184 0.42 -15.81 4.59
CA LEU A 184 -0.73 -16.72 4.53
C LEU A 184 -1.71 -16.34 3.41
N GLY A 185 -1.33 -15.40 2.56
CA GLY A 185 -2.10 -14.97 1.41
C GLY A 185 -2.23 -13.48 1.28
N GLU A 186 -2.89 -13.09 0.21
CA GLU A 186 -3.11 -11.73 -0.20
C GLU A 186 -4.38 -11.58 -1.04
N ASP A 187 -4.90 -10.36 -1.07
CA ASP A 187 -6.01 -9.97 -1.92
C ASP A 187 -5.64 -8.76 -2.77
N VAL A 188 -5.17 -9.01 -3.99
CA VAL A 188 -4.56 -8.04 -4.89
C VAL A 188 -5.59 -7.51 -5.89
N HIS A 189 -5.53 -6.20 -6.15
CA HIS A 189 -6.32 -5.54 -7.17
C HIS A 189 -5.43 -4.58 -7.97
N ASP A 190 -5.23 -4.89 -9.25
CA ASP A 190 -4.56 -4.01 -10.21
C ASP A 190 -5.56 -3.09 -10.89
N TYR A 191 -5.20 -1.81 -11.03
CA TYR A 191 -6.08 -0.78 -11.59
C TYR A 191 -5.54 -0.20 -12.90
N GLY A 192 -6.47 0.05 -13.82
CA GLY A 192 -6.24 0.85 -15.01
C GLY A 192 -6.14 2.33 -14.67
N THR A 193 -5.64 3.12 -15.63
CA THR A 193 -5.51 4.58 -15.45
C THR A 193 -6.85 5.32 -15.25
N ASP A 194 -7.97 4.63 -15.48
CA ASP A 194 -9.35 5.10 -15.29
C ASP A 194 -9.98 4.58 -13.99
N GLY A 195 -9.21 3.95 -13.10
CA GLY A 195 -9.66 3.45 -11.80
C GLY A 195 -10.50 2.17 -11.88
N VAL A 196 -10.45 1.44 -13.00
CA VAL A 196 -11.14 0.14 -13.16
C VAL A 196 -10.18 -0.99 -12.85
N ILE A 197 -10.64 -2.00 -12.12
CA ILE A 197 -9.85 -3.22 -11.86
C ILE A 197 -9.54 -3.91 -13.19
N LEU A 198 -8.27 -4.14 -13.46
CA LEU A 198 -7.76 -4.87 -14.62
C LEU A 198 -7.66 -6.37 -14.32
N THR A 199 -7.15 -6.71 -13.15
CA THR A 199 -6.93 -8.10 -12.72
C THR A 199 -6.83 -8.17 -11.20
N THR A 200 -7.02 -9.38 -10.68
CA THR A 200 -6.76 -9.78 -9.29
C THR A 200 -5.77 -10.95 -9.25
N GLU A 201 -4.92 -11.01 -10.27
CA GLU A 201 -3.85 -12.02 -10.35
C GLU A 201 -2.84 -11.75 -9.25
N GLY A 202 -2.34 -12.80 -8.59
CA GLY A 202 -1.62 -12.66 -7.34
C GLY A 202 -2.49 -12.87 -6.10
N THR A 203 -3.83 -12.79 -6.17
CA THR A 203 -4.68 -13.17 -5.01
C THR A 203 -4.56 -14.66 -4.71
N TRP A 204 -4.28 -15.00 -3.45
CA TRP A 204 -4.28 -16.38 -2.95
C TRP A 204 -4.47 -16.42 -1.43
N GLN A 205 -4.90 -17.56 -0.90
CA GLN A 205 -5.00 -17.79 0.54
C GLN A 205 -4.49 -19.19 0.92
N ALA A 206 -3.68 -19.25 1.99
CA ALA A 206 -3.22 -20.51 2.55
C ALA A 206 -4.40 -21.41 2.98
N GLY A 207 -4.28 -22.71 2.70
CA GLY A 207 -5.32 -23.73 2.93
C GLY A 207 -6.42 -23.79 1.88
N LEU A 208 -6.63 -22.73 1.10
CA LEU A 208 -7.55 -22.71 -0.03
C LEU A 208 -6.82 -22.97 -1.35
N ASP A 209 -5.80 -22.18 -1.64
CA ASP A 209 -5.10 -22.18 -2.93
C ASP A 209 -3.76 -22.90 -2.86
N GLY A 210 -3.11 -22.85 -1.69
CA GLY A 210 -1.77 -23.41 -1.51
C GLY A 210 -1.34 -23.49 -0.04
N PRO A 211 -0.09 -23.90 0.20
CA PRO A 211 0.51 -23.82 1.52
C PRO A 211 0.79 -22.36 1.90
N LEU A 212 1.03 -22.10 3.19
CA LEU A 212 1.67 -20.86 3.64
C LEU A 212 3.14 -20.80 3.15
N ALA A 213 3.68 -19.58 3.11
CA ALA A 213 5.04 -19.28 2.68
C ALA A 213 5.79 -18.49 3.76
N MET A 214 7.12 -18.53 3.79
CA MET A 214 7.91 -17.84 4.82
C MET A 214 8.42 -16.52 4.26
N ILE A 215 7.97 -15.39 4.82
CA ILE A 215 8.45 -14.07 4.39
C ILE A 215 9.80 -13.70 5.02
N MET A 216 10.05 -14.16 6.26
CA MET A 216 11.30 -13.86 6.97
C MET A 216 11.67 -14.97 7.97
N PRO A 217 12.84 -15.61 7.85
CA PRO A 217 13.36 -16.53 8.87
C PRO A 217 13.59 -15.85 10.22
N SER A 218 13.56 -16.62 11.32
CA SER A 218 13.80 -16.10 12.67
C SER A 218 15.23 -15.60 12.92
N ASP A 219 16.23 -16.27 12.35
CA ASP A 219 17.65 -15.94 12.46
C ASP A 219 18.36 -16.17 11.10
N PRO A 220 18.17 -15.27 10.13
CA PRO A 220 18.65 -15.47 8.77
C PRO A 220 20.19 -15.52 8.72
N GLN A 221 20.75 -16.56 8.10
CA GLN A 221 22.18 -16.71 7.86
C GLN A 221 22.52 -16.68 6.37
N VAL A 222 23.74 -16.28 6.02
CA VAL A 222 24.20 -16.31 4.63
C VAL A 222 24.15 -17.75 4.08
N GLY A 223 23.51 -17.92 2.93
CA GLY A 223 23.30 -19.22 2.30
C GLY A 223 22.00 -19.93 2.70
N ASP A 224 21.24 -19.38 3.65
CA ASP A 224 19.85 -19.80 3.87
C ASP A 224 18.98 -19.41 2.67
N ALA A 225 17.87 -20.12 2.51
CA ALA A 225 16.82 -19.77 1.57
C ALA A 225 15.43 -20.06 2.14
N ASN A 226 14.43 -19.36 1.63
CA ASN A 226 13.03 -19.58 1.95
C ASN A 226 12.17 -19.15 0.75
N ARG A 227 10.99 -19.73 0.60
CA ARG A 227 10.02 -19.24 -0.37
C ARG A 227 9.16 -18.19 0.28
N ALA A 228 9.28 -16.95 -0.20
CA ALA A 228 8.42 -15.84 0.17
C ALA A 228 7.00 -16.06 -0.36
N GLU A 229 6.89 -16.77 -1.49
CA GLU A 229 5.65 -17.27 -2.07
C GLU A 229 5.85 -18.69 -2.61
N ASN A 230 4.89 -19.59 -2.39
CA ASN A 230 5.05 -21.03 -2.65
C ASN A 230 3.91 -21.62 -3.49
N LEU A 231 3.43 -20.89 -4.50
CA LEU A 231 2.32 -21.29 -5.36
C LEU A 231 2.68 -21.16 -6.86
N PRO A 232 3.43 -22.12 -7.44
CA PRO A 232 3.87 -22.08 -8.84
C PRO A 232 2.73 -21.82 -9.83
N GLY A 233 2.94 -20.85 -10.73
CA GLY A 233 1.96 -20.47 -11.75
C GLY A 233 0.88 -19.49 -11.27
N ASN A 234 0.89 -19.11 -9.98
CA ASN A 234 0.17 -17.95 -9.46
C ASN A 234 1.15 -16.95 -8.85
N SER A 235 1.77 -17.30 -7.72
CA SER A 235 2.76 -16.50 -6.99
C SER A 235 3.87 -17.42 -6.47
N PHE A 236 5.08 -17.25 -6.97
CA PHE A 236 6.22 -18.09 -6.61
C PHE A 236 7.51 -17.30 -6.64
N GLU A 237 8.11 -17.20 -5.45
CA GLU A 237 9.35 -16.49 -5.19
C GLU A 237 10.20 -17.26 -4.20
N GLU A 238 11.48 -17.42 -4.50
CA GLU A 238 12.46 -17.98 -3.55
C GLU A 238 13.55 -16.96 -3.24
N VAL A 239 13.76 -16.68 -1.96
CA VAL A 239 14.69 -15.68 -1.46
C VAL A 239 15.96 -16.39 -0.96
N HIS A 240 17.12 -15.93 -1.43
CA HIS A 240 18.45 -16.45 -1.08
C HIS A 240 19.21 -15.40 -0.27
N ILE A 241 19.61 -15.74 0.95
CA ILE A 241 20.25 -14.80 1.85
C ILE A 241 21.72 -14.59 1.44
N ALA A 242 22.02 -13.40 0.92
CA ALA A 242 23.33 -13.08 0.34
C ALA A 242 24.26 -12.40 1.35
N ALA A 243 23.73 -11.56 2.25
CA ALA A 243 24.51 -10.89 3.27
C ALA A 243 23.68 -10.54 4.50
N THR A 244 24.30 -10.60 5.68
CA THR A 244 23.69 -10.19 6.95
C THR A 244 24.57 -9.16 7.67
N ASN A 245 24.05 -8.56 8.75
CA ASN A 245 24.73 -7.55 9.57
C ASN A 245 25.27 -6.35 8.76
N ARG A 246 24.48 -5.88 7.79
CA ARG A 246 24.79 -4.70 7.00
C ARG A 246 24.32 -3.44 7.69
N THR A 247 24.92 -2.31 7.32
CA THR A 247 24.42 -0.98 7.70
C THR A 247 23.91 -0.29 6.44
N PHE A 248 22.68 0.20 6.50
CA PHE A 248 22.04 0.97 5.43
C PHE A 248 21.79 2.40 5.87
N ASN A 249 21.72 3.34 4.92
CA ASN A 249 21.30 4.71 5.21
C ASN A 249 19.78 4.76 5.20
N GLY A 250 19.17 4.96 6.36
CA GLY A 250 17.72 5.07 6.53
C GLY A 250 17.22 6.49 6.70
N PRO A 251 15.89 6.63 6.84
CA PRO A 251 15.22 7.93 6.88
C PRO A 251 15.71 8.82 8.03
N SER A 252 15.93 8.25 9.21
CA SER A 252 16.45 8.95 10.40
C SER A 252 17.95 8.71 10.68
N GLY A 253 18.69 8.16 9.72
CA GLY A 253 20.13 7.88 9.86
C GLY A 253 20.52 6.42 9.59
N PRO A 254 21.77 6.03 9.89
CA PRO A 254 22.25 4.66 9.64
C PRO A 254 21.49 3.61 10.45
N VAL A 255 21.06 2.53 9.80
CA VAL A 255 20.38 1.37 10.41
C VAL A 255 21.30 0.16 10.31
N SER A 256 21.75 -0.37 11.45
CA SER A 256 22.59 -1.57 11.52
C SER A 256 21.76 -2.85 11.59
N GLY A 257 22.39 -3.99 11.25
CA GLY A 257 21.73 -5.30 11.34
C GLY A 257 20.88 -5.65 10.12
N GLY A 258 21.01 -4.90 9.02
CA GLY A 258 20.29 -5.16 7.79
C GLY A 258 20.75 -6.43 7.06
N MET A 259 19.88 -6.92 6.18
CA MET A 259 20.07 -8.10 5.35
C MET A 259 19.93 -7.73 3.87
N VAL A 260 20.69 -8.43 3.03
CA VAL A 260 20.53 -8.44 1.57
C VAL A 260 20.17 -9.85 1.17
N ALA A 261 19.14 -9.98 0.35
CA ALA A 261 18.75 -11.24 -0.25
C ALA A 261 18.53 -11.08 -1.75
N THR A 262 18.84 -12.13 -2.49
CA THR A 262 18.51 -12.22 -3.92
C THR A 262 17.24 -13.02 -4.05
N GLU A 263 16.23 -12.43 -4.68
CA GLU A 263 14.94 -13.05 -4.93
C GLU A 263 14.92 -13.64 -6.34
N ILE A 264 14.49 -14.90 -6.41
CA ILE A 264 14.28 -15.65 -7.64
C ILE A 264 12.78 -15.59 -7.95
N HIS A 265 12.46 -14.91 -9.05
CA HIS A 265 11.09 -14.70 -9.52
C HIS A 265 10.65 -15.80 -10.49
N GLN A 266 9.35 -16.07 -10.54
CA GLN A 266 8.80 -16.95 -11.58
C GLN A 266 8.71 -16.29 -12.96
N ASP A 267 8.58 -14.96 -13.04
CA ASP A 267 8.31 -14.21 -14.27
C ASP A 267 9.28 -13.05 -14.55
N ALA A 268 10.32 -12.88 -13.73
CA ALA A 268 11.34 -11.85 -13.88
C ALA A 268 12.77 -12.39 -13.67
N PRO A 269 13.81 -11.67 -14.12
CA PRO A 269 15.18 -11.95 -13.70
C PRO A 269 15.35 -11.82 -12.18
N PRO A 270 16.35 -12.50 -11.57
CA PRO A 270 16.64 -12.31 -10.15
C PRO A 270 16.92 -10.86 -9.79
N SER A 271 16.42 -10.43 -8.63
CA SER A 271 16.56 -9.07 -8.12
C SER A 271 17.04 -9.08 -6.66
N ASP A 272 17.68 -8.00 -6.21
CA ASP A 272 18.10 -7.88 -4.81
C ASP A 272 17.05 -7.11 -4.00
N LYS A 273 16.67 -7.68 -2.86
CA LYS A 273 15.87 -7.04 -1.80
C LYS A 273 16.72 -6.79 -0.55
N LEU A 274 16.51 -5.64 0.07
CA LEU A 274 17.16 -5.25 1.32
C LEU A 274 16.10 -5.20 2.42
N PHE A 275 16.44 -5.73 3.59
CA PHE A 275 15.61 -5.69 4.80
C PHE A 275 16.36 -5.01 5.93
N ALA A 276 15.70 -4.17 6.72
CA ALA A 276 16.33 -3.43 7.81
C ALA A 276 15.55 -3.56 9.12
N PRO A 277 16.24 -3.72 10.27
CA PRO A 277 15.59 -3.80 11.56
C PRO A 277 14.69 -2.60 11.87
N GLY A 278 13.44 -2.85 12.27
CA GLY A 278 12.44 -1.81 12.55
C GLY A 278 11.71 -1.27 11.31
N TYR A 279 12.11 -1.67 10.11
CA TYR A 279 11.52 -1.17 8.86
C TYR A 279 10.87 -2.29 8.02
N GLY A 280 11.36 -3.52 8.12
CA GLY A 280 10.95 -4.57 7.20
C GLY A 280 11.68 -4.45 5.86
N GLU A 281 10.93 -4.62 4.77
CA GLU A 281 11.41 -4.34 3.42
C GLU A 281 11.90 -2.89 3.31
N PHE A 282 13.14 -2.73 2.86
CA PHE A 282 13.84 -1.46 2.91
C PHE A 282 14.18 -0.91 1.53
N ARG A 283 14.46 -1.79 0.57
CA ARG A 283 14.70 -1.43 -0.82
C ARG A 283 14.60 -2.64 -1.72
N SER A 284 13.94 -2.44 -2.85
CA SER A 284 13.82 -3.40 -3.94
C SER A 284 14.30 -2.75 -5.23
N THR A 285 15.08 -3.49 -6.02
CA THR A 285 15.57 -3.04 -7.33
C THR A 285 15.45 -4.11 -8.38
N ASP A 286 14.63 -3.86 -9.40
CA ASP A 286 14.56 -4.68 -10.61
C ASP A 286 14.99 -3.83 -11.82
N GLY A 287 16.16 -4.14 -12.38
CA GLY A 287 16.73 -3.37 -13.48
C GLY A 287 16.83 -1.86 -13.17
N PRO A 288 16.14 -0.98 -13.93
CA PRO A 288 16.12 0.45 -13.65
C PRO A 288 15.11 0.83 -12.56
N ASP A 289 14.18 -0.04 -12.19
CA ASP A 289 13.11 0.25 -11.24
C ASP A 289 13.64 0.18 -9.81
N VAL A 290 13.12 1.07 -8.96
CA VAL A 290 13.54 1.19 -7.56
C VAL A 290 12.32 1.53 -6.74
N GLU A 291 12.15 0.78 -5.67
CA GLU A 291 11.31 1.12 -4.54
C GLU A 291 12.18 1.09 -3.28
N ALA A 292 12.02 2.07 -2.39
CA ALA A 292 12.86 2.16 -1.21
C ALA A 292 12.25 3.00 -0.10
N MET A 293 12.50 2.56 1.14
CA MET A 293 12.02 3.13 2.38
C MET A 293 12.28 4.63 2.44
N ALA A 294 11.19 5.40 2.45
CA ALA A 294 11.21 6.84 2.60
C ALA A 294 10.98 7.27 4.05
N LEU A 295 10.11 6.55 4.78
CA LEU A 295 9.78 6.79 6.19
C LEU A 295 8.94 5.63 6.74
N ALA A 296 9.15 5.26 8.01
CA ALA A 296 8.33 4.29 8.74
C ALA A 296 7.85 4.87 10.08
N SER A 297 6.58 4.68 10.42
CA SER A 297 6.00 4.99 11.73
C SER A 297 5.71 3.70 12.49
N PRO A 298 6.09 3.60 13.79
CA PRO A 298 6.68 4.63 14.63
C PRO A 298 8.23 4.69 14.58
N THR A 299 8.89 3.89 13.75
CA THR A 299 10.35 3.76 13.71
C THR A 299 11.11 5.08 13.52
N ASP A 300 10.57 5.99 12.70
CA ASP A 300 11.10 7.34 12.44
C ASP A 300 10.37 8.45 13.21
N SER A 301 9.48 8.08 14.13
CA SER A 301 8.71 9.05 14.90
C SER A 301 9.61 9.85 15.83
N LEU A 302 9.36 11.14 15.87
CA LEU A 302 10.05 12.12 16.69
C LEU A 302 9.14 12.59 17.82
N PRO A 303 9.70 12.85 19.02
CA PRO A 303 8.95 13.46 20.08
C PRO A 303 8.61 14.92 19.75
N GLY A 304 7.53 15.42 20.34
CA GLY A 304 7.08 16.80 20.17
C GLY A 304 5.87 16.91 19.26
N GLY A 305 5.48 18.15 18.96
CA GLY A 305 4.36 18.44 18.05
C GLY A 305 4.84 18.73 16.64
N VAL A 306 3.88 18.82 15.72
CA VAL A 306 4.15 19.19 14.32
C VAL A 306 4.89 20.53 14.24
N PRO A 307 6.03 20.60 13.52
CA PRO A 307 6.74 21.84 13.26
C PRO A 307 5.87 22.89 12.58
N ALA A 308 6.00 24.15 13.01
CA ALA A 308 5.18 25.26 12.54
C ALA A 308 5.27 25.47 11.01
N GLU A 309 6.40 25.12 10.41
CA GLU A 309 6.62 25.14 8.97
C GLU A 309 5.72 24.14 8.23
N LEU A 310 5.56 22.92 8.73
CA LEU A 310 4.65 21.92 8.14
C LEU A 310 3.20 22.35 8.31
N THR A 311 2.83 22.89 9.47
CA THR A 311 1.51 23.52 9.68
C THR A 311 1.27 24.68 8.70
N THR A 312 2.30 25.48 8.40
CA THR A 312 2.20 26.57 7.42
C THR A 312 1.96 26.04 6.01
N ILE A 313 2.56 24.90 5.65
CA ILE A 313 2.33 24.23 4.36
C ILE A 313 0.90 23.71 4.29
N SER A 314 0.46 22.90 5.26
CA SER A 314 -0.89 22.31 5.26
C SER A 314 -1.98 23.39 5.28
N ASN A 315 -1.93 24.35 6.21
CA ASN A 315 -2.89 25.47 6.26
C ASN A 315 -2.80 26.37 5.01
N GLY A 316 -1.64 26.43 4.36
CA GLY A 316 -1.46 27.14 3.10
C GLY A 316 -2.22 26.45 1.96
N ALA A 317 -2.08 25.13 1.86
CA ALA A 317 -2.78 24.31 0.88
C ALA A 317 -4.30 24.40 1.05
N ASP A 318 -4.81 24.26 2.29
CA ASP A 318 -6.25 24.40 2.59
C ASP A 318 -6.80 25.74 2.14
N ARG A 319 -6.12 26.83 2.51
CA ARG A 319 -6.52 28.19 2.11
C ARG A 319 -6.48 28.41 0.61
N ILE A 320 -5.60 27.73 -0.14
CA ILE A 320 -5.57 27.82 -1.60
C ILE A 320 -6.74 27.03 -2.20
N PHE A 321 -6.99 25.82 -1.70
CA PHE A 321 -8.09 24.97 -2.14
C PHE A 321 -9.45 25.68 -1.99
N ASP A 322 -9.67 26.32 -0.84
CA ASP A 322 -10.92 27.05 -0.55
C ASP A 322 -11.09 28.35 -1.34
N LEU A 323 -10.07 28.83 -2.06
CA LEU A 323 -10.24 29.99 -2.93
C LEU A 323 -11.00 29.59 -4.21
N PRO A 324 -12.03 30.35 -4.62
CA PRO A 324 -12.72 30.12 -5.90
C PRO A 324 -11.83 30.33 -7.13
N LEU A 325 -10.73 31.10 -6.99
CA LEU A 325 -9.80 31.46 -8.07
C LEU A 325 -10.49 32.06 -9.32
N ALA A 326 -11.54 32.85 -9.11
CA ALA A 326 -12.33 33.48 -10.16
C ALA A 326 -11.85 34.89 -10.52
N THR A 327 -11.16 35.57 -9.61
CA THR A 327 -10.73 36.97 -9.78
C THR A 327 -9.22 37.12 -9.72
N ARG A 328 -8.69 38.18 -10.35
CA ARG A 328 -7.26 38.51 -10.29
C ARG A 328 -6.75 38.64 -8.86
N ALA A 329 -7.54 39.23 -7.95
CA ALA A 329 -7.16 39.39 -6.55
C ALA A 329 -6.99 38.03 -5.84
N GLN A 330 -7.87 37.06 -6.12
CA GLN A 330 -7.77 35.70 -5.58
C GLN A 330 -6.52 34.98 -6.09
N TRP A 331 -6.18 35.12 -7.38
CA TRP A 331 -4.93 34.57 -7.92
C TRP A 331 -3.68 35.19 -7.27
N VAL A 332 -3.67 36.51 -7.05
CA VAL A 332 -2.57 37.18 -6.36
C VAL A 332 -2.43 36.68 -4.92
N ARG A 333 -3.56 36.47 -4.23
CA ARG A 333 -3.60 35.90 -2.88
C ARG A 333 -3.06 34.47 -2.85
N ALA A 334 -3.52 33.61 -3.75
CA ALA A 334 -3.03 32.22 -3.86
C ALA A 334 -1.52 32.18 -4.12
N ALA A 335 -1.02 33.02 -5.03
CA ALA A 335 0.41 33.12 -5.31
C ALA A 335 1.23 33.60 -4.10
N HIS A 336 0.67 34.49 -3.28
CA HIS A 336 1.31 34.92 -2.03
C HIS A 336 1.37 33.77 -1.01
N ILE A 337 0.28 33.02 -0.83
CA ILE A 337 0.22 31.86 0.07
C ILE A 337 1.24 30.80 -0.38
N ALA A 338 1.25 30.43 -1.66
CA ALA A 338 2.15 29.41 -2.19
C ALA A 338 3.64 29.78 -2.03
N ARG A 339 3.99 31.07 -2.16
CA ARG A 339 5.35 31.54 -1.85
C ARG A 339 5.68 31.41 -0.36
N GLY A 340 4.72 31.65 0.52
CA GLY A 340 4.86 31.42 1.96
C GLY A 340 5.12 29.95 2.29
N MET A 341 4.38 29.03 1.66
CA MET A 341 4.58 27.59 1.80
C MET A 341 5.99 27.17 1.34
N LEU A 342 6.47 27.69 0.21
CA LEU A 342 7.83 27.41 -0.28
C LEU A 342 8.92 27.97 0.64
N ALA A 343 8.69 29.12 1.28
CA ALA A 343 9.59 29.68 2.27
C ALA A 343 9.62 28.80 3.54
N ALA A 344 8.45 28.37 4.03
CA ALA A 344 8.35 27.45 5.16
C ALA A 344 9.09 26.13 4.89
N TRP A 345 8.92 25.54 3.70
CA TRP A 345 9.69 24.37 3.27
C TRP A 345 11.20 24.63 3.27
N THR A 346 11.63 25.81 2.82
CA THR A 346 13.06 26.16 2.78
C THR A 346 13.67 26.23 4.19
N THR A 347 12.90 26.71 5.17
CA THR A 347 13.29 26.70 6.59
C THR A 347 13.30 25.27 7.14
N PHE A 348 12.21 24.51 6.94
CA PHE A 348 12.08 23.15 7.48
C PHE A 348 13.16 22.20 6.98
N ARG A 349 13.42 22.20 5.67
CA ARG A 349 14.42 21.31 5.04
C ARG A 349 15.87 21.57 5.44
N ALA A 350 16.15 22.65 6.18
CA ALA A 350 17.46 22.91 6.74
C ALA A 350 17.73 22.05 7.99
N GLY A 351 16.68 21.47 8.58
CA GLY A 351 16.77 20.49 9.66
C GLY A 351 16.89 19.05 9.18
N ASP A 352 16.55 18.12 10.06
CA ASP A 352 16.53 16.68 9.77
C ASP A 352 15.25 16.31 9.01
N VAL A 353 15.40 15.93 7.75
CA VAL A 353 14.30 15.52 6.86
C VAL A 353 14.67 14.23 6.17
N PRO A 354 13.78 13.21 6.18
CA PRO A 354 13.99 11.98 5.43
C PRO A 354 14.41 12.26 3.98
N PRO A 355 15.59 11.81 3.53
CA PRO A 355 16.16 12.23 2.25
C PRO A 355 15.25 11.97 1.05
N ARG A 356 14.47 10.87 1.09
CA ARG A 356 13.55 10.47 0.01
C ARG A 356 12.25 11.26 -0.03
N LEU A 357 11.92 12.03 1.02
CA LEU A 357 10.78 12.94 1.02
C LEU A 357 11.15 14.35 0.52
N VAL A 358 12.43 14.72 0.54
CA VAL A 358 12.90 16.06 0.13
C VAL A 358 12.51 16.42 -1.30
N GLN A 359 12.73 15.50 -2.25
CA GLN A 359 12.48 15.78 -3.66
C GLN A 359 10.98 15.80 -4.00
N PRO A 360 10.16 14.81 -3.60
CA PRO A 360 8.72 14.85 -3.78
C PRO A 360 8.06 16.12 -3.21
N THR A 361 8.36 16.50 -1.96
CA THR A 361 7.81 17.72 -1.35
C THR A 361 8.22 18.98 -2.11
N ARG A 362 9.48 19.06 -2.56
CA ARG A 362 9.96 20.18 -3.38
C ARG A 362 9.22 20.27 -4.72
N VAL A 363 8.95 19.13 -5.36
CA VAL A 363 8.23 19.08 -6.64
C VAL A 363 6.79 19.53 -6.45
N ALA A 364 6.07 18.97 -5.47
CA ALA A 364 4.68 19.34 -5.19
C ALA A 364 4.50 20.85 -4.97
N LEU A 365 5.35 21.46 -4.13
CA LEU A 365 5.30 22.90 -3.86
C LEU A 365 5.64 23.77 -5.07
N ARG A 366 6.57 23.33 -5.92
CA ARG A 366 6.93 24.05 -7.15
C ARG A 366 5.84 23.93 -8.21
N SER A 367 5.23 22.76 -8.35
CA SER A 367 4.08 22.53 -9.23
C SER A 367 2.92 23.44 -8.83
N LEU A 368 2.62 23.56 -7.53
CA LEU A 368 1.61 24.48 -7.03
C LEU A 368 1.88 25.94 -7.45
N VAL A 369 3.10 26.43 -7.28
CA VAL A 369 3.49 27.78 -7.70
C VAL A 369 3.32 27.94 -9.22
N SER A 370 3.73 26.94 -10.00
CA SER A 370 3.64 26.94 -11.46
C SER A 370 2.18 27.00 -11.95
N GLU A 371 1.30 26.14 -11.43
CA GLU A 371 -0.10 26.08 -11.85
C GLU A 371 -0.88 27.34 -11.45
N ILE A 372 -0.57 27.93 -10.29
CA ILE A 372 -1.12 29.22 -9.88
C ILE A 372 -0.69 30.34 -10.83
N ALA A 373 0.59 30.34 -11.24
CA ALA A 373 1.10 31.33 -12.20
C ALA A 373 0.45 31.18 -13.58
N ALA A 374 0.19 29.93 -14.01
CA ALA A 374 -0.50 29.61 -15.25
C ALA A 374 -2.02 29.89 -15.19
N ARG A 375 -2.58 30.14 -14.00
CA ARG A 375 -4.01 30.37 -13.75
C ARG A 375 -4.91 29.20 -14.17
N HIS A 376 -4.40 27.98 -14.06
CA HIS A 376 -5.20 26.78 -14.28
C HIS A 376 -5.94 26.43 -12.98
N ARG A 377 -7.25 26.73 -12.91
CA ARG A 377 -8.04 26.56 -11.66
C ARG A 377 -7.96 25.15 -11.10
N SER A 378 -8.45 24.14 -11.82
CA SER A 378 -8.48 22.75 -11.33
C SER A 378 -7.08 22.21 -11.03
N LYS A 379 -6.08 22.52 -11.87
CA LYS A 379 -4.69 22.10 -11.62
C LYS A 379 -4.06 22.79 -10.42
N SER A 380 -4.42 24.04 -10.12
CA SER A 380 -3.98 24.74 -8.92
C SER A 380 -4.58 24.11 -7.66
N HIS A 381 -5.84 23.67 -7.73
CA HIS A 381 -6.48 22.94 -6.65
C HIS A 381 -5.85 21.55 -6.44
N LEU A 382 -5.66 20.77 -7.50
CA LEU A 382 -4.95 19.48 -7.42
C LEU A 382 -3.52 19.64 -6.87
N ALA A 383 -2.75 20.60 -7.38
CA ALA A 383 -1.40 20.84 -6.88
C ALA A 383 -1.37 21.33 -5.42
N SER A 384 -2.45 21.94 -4.92
CA SER A 384 -2.56 22.28 -3.50
C SER A 384 -2.82 21.03 -2.64
N ILE A 385 -3.59 20.07 -3.15
CA ILE A 385 -3.80 18.76 -2.51
C ILE A 385 -2.47 18.01 -2.47
N ASP A 386 -1.73 17.93 -3.58
CA ASP A 386 -0.43 17.24 -3.63
C ASP A 386 0.59 17.88 -2.65
N ALA A 387 0.55 19.20 -2.49
CA ALA A 387 1.40 19.90 -1.51
C ALA A 387 1.01 19.59 -0.05
N ALA A 388 -0.28 19.41 0.24
CA ALA A 388 -0.74 18.95 1.54
C ALA A 388 -0.37 17.48 1.78
N TYR A 389 -0.51 16.62 0.77
CA TYR A 389 -0.14 15.21 0.85
C TYR A 389 1.34 15.02 1.19
N ALA A 390 2.21 15.73 0.47
CA ALA A 390 3.65 15.70 0.75
C ALA A 390 4.03 16.32 2.11
N SER A 391 3.15 17.14 2.71
CA SER A 391 3.29 17.62 4.09
C SER A 391 2.83 16.55 5.08
N ASN A 392 1.77 15.80 4.78
CA ASN A 392 1.27 14.70 5.59
C ASN A 392 2.31 13.56 5.72
N ASP A 393 3.02 13.23 4.63
CA ASP A 393 4.13 12.25 4.67
C ASP A 393 5.20 12.62 5.71
N LEU A 394 5.53 13.92 5.80
CA LEU A 394 6.47 14.45 6.78
C LEU A 394 5.88 14.52 8.19
N GLN A 395 4.57 14.74 8.30
CA GLN A 395 3.85 14.79 9.57
C GLN A 395 3.68 13.42 10.22
N LEU A 396 3.85 12.32 9.47
CA LEU A 396 3.88 10.97 10.01
C LEU A 396 4.99 10.78 11.08
N ARG A 397 6.06 11.59 11.06
CA ARG A 397 7.06 11.61 12.15
C ARG A 397 6.54 12.21 13.46
N TYR A 398 5.44 12.95 13.44
CA TYR A 398 5.02 13.81 14.56
C TYR A 398 3.58 13.55 15.02
N ARG A 399 2.88 12.64 14.34
CA ARG A 399 1.47 12.33 14.58
C ARG A 399 1.23 10.83 14.45
N PRO A 400 0.23 10.28 15.14
CA PRO A 400 -0.22 8.91 14.89
C PRO A 400 -0.61 8.70 13.42
N ALA A 401 -0.33 7.51 12.89
CA ALA A 401 -0.67 7.16 11.51
C ALA A 401 -2.16 7.38 11.21
N THR A 402 -3.05 7.01 12.13
CA THR A 402 -4.51 7.18 12.00
C THR A 402 -4.95 8.65 11.88
N GLU A 403 -4.25 9.59 12.54
CA GLU A 403 -4.53 11.03 12.37
C GLU A 403 -4.12 11.49 10.97
N VAL A 404 -2.96 11.02 10.48
CA VAL A 404 -2.50 11.34 9.12
C VAL A 404 -3.39 10.71 8.05
N ASP A 405 -3.86 9.48 8.25
CA ASP A 405 -4.81 8.82 7.35
C ASP A 405 -6.16 9.55 7.32
N THR A 406 -6.62 10.10 8.44
CA THR A 406 -7.82 10.96 8.49
C THR A 406 -7.64 12.22 7.64
N MET A 407 -6.46 12.84 7.72
CA MET A 407 -6.11 13.99 6.87
C MET A 407 -6.01 13.58 5.39
N ARG A 408 -5.40 12.44 5.07
CA ARG A 408 -5.29 11.92 3.69
C ARG A 408 -6.67 11.59 3.12
N PHE A 409 -7.57 11.03 3.91
CA PHE A 409 -8.95 10.77 3.50
C PHE A 409 -9.62 12.06 3.01
N ASP A 410 -9.57 13.15 3.78
CA ASP A 410 -10.10 14.45 3.34
C ASP A 410 -9.44 14.98 2.07
N LEU A 411 -8.12 14.80 1.91
CA LEU A 411 -7.42 15.19 0.68
C LEU A 411 -7.95 14.44 -0.55
N TRP A 412 -8.26 13.15 -0.41
CA TRP A 412 -8.86 12.36 -1.48
C TRP A 412 -10.32 12.76 -1.77
N VAL A 413 -11.11 13.14 -0.75
CA VAL A 413 -12.46 13.71 -0.94
C VAL A 413 -12.39 15.00 -1.77
N ARG A 414 -11.43 15.87 -1.45
CA ARG A 414 -11.19 17.11 -2.21
C ARG A 414 -10.74 16.83 -3.64
N ARG A 415 -9.95 15.77 -3.87
CA ARG A 415 -9.50 15.36 -5.20
C ARG A 415 -10.67 14.85 -6.04
N ALA A 416 -11.50 13.97 -5.46
CA ALA A 416 -12.73 13.47 -6.08
C ALA A 416 -13.65 14.63 -6.48
N LEU A 417 -13.81 15.63 -5.62
CA LEU A 417 -14.58 16.84 -5.91
C LEU A 417 -14.02 17.62 -7.11
N VAL A 418 -12.70 17.81 -7.19
CA VAL A 418 -12.07 18.53 -8.31
C VAL A 418 -12.21 17.74 -9.61
N HIS A 419 -12.00 16.42 -9.59
CA HIS A 419 -12.18 15.59 -10.78
C HIS A 419 -13.63 15.54 -11.24
N ALA A 420 -14.59 15.37 -10.33
CA ALA A 420 -16.01 15.31 -10.68
C ALA A 420 -16.48 16.64 -11.29
N THR A 421 -16.13 17.76 -10.65
CA THR A 421 -16.49 19.10 -11.15
C THR A 421 -15.80 19.50 -12.45
N SER A 422 -14.67 18.86 -12.80
CA SER A 422 -13.96 19.08 -14.06
C SER A 422 -14.30 18.09 -15.17
N GLY A 423 -15.22 17.15 -14.92
CA GLY A 423 -15.67 16.17 -15.93
C GLY A 423 -14.76 14.95 -16.07
N SER A 424 -13.88 14.69 -15.10
CA SER A 424 -12.88 13.61 -15.16
C SER A 424 -13.39 12.32 -14.51
N LEU A 425 -14.23 11.55 -15.23
CA LEU A 425 -14.82 10.31 -14.71
C LEU A 425 -13.80 9.30 -14.18
N GLY A 426 -12.77 8.96 -14.98
CA GLY A 426 -11.73 8.00 -14.54
C GLY A 426 -10.91 8.52 -13.36
N GLY A 427 -10.69 9.84 -13.28
CA GLY A 427 -10.05 10.46 -12.11
C GLY A 427 -10.92 10.34 -10.86
N THR A 428 -12.20 10.67 -10.95
CA THR A 428 -13.14 10.54 -9.83
C THR A 428 -13.26 9.08 -9.39
N ARG A 429 -13.33 8.12 -10.32
CA ARG A 429 -13.37 6.69 -9.99
C ARG A 429 -12.14 6.24 -9.20
N SER A 430 -10.94 6.58 -9.68
CA SER A 430 -9.69 6.26 -8.97
C SER A 430 -9.64 6.88 -7.57
N ASP A 431 -10.12 8.13 -7.41
CA ASP A 431 -10.17 8.78 -6.10
C ASP A 431 -11.17 8.07 -5.15
N VAL A 432 -12.31 7.61 -5.65
CA VAL A 432 -13.31 6.87 -4.85
C VAL A 432 -12.76 5.55 -4.34
N VAL A 433 -12.13 4.76 -5.22
CA VAL A 433 -11.48 3.51 -4.79
C VAL A 433 -10.44 3.81 -3.71
N THR A 434 -9.63 4.85 -3.89
CA THR A 434 -8.62 5.23 -2.89
C THR A 434 -9.27 5.61 -1.55
N LEU A 435 -10.41 6.29 -1.56
CA LEU A 435 -11.19 6.59 -0.34
C LEU A 435 -11.69 5.34 0.36
N GLU A 436 -12.21 4.35 -0.39
CA GLU A 436 -12.69 3.08 0.19
C GLU A 436 -11.58 2.36 0.95
N TRP A 437 -10.35 2.33 0.42
CA TRP A 437 -9.20 1.71 1.09
C TRP A 437 -8.73 2.49 2.32
N ILE A 438 -8.62 3.83 2.23
CA ILE A 438 -8.21 4.66 3.39
C ILE A 438 -9.27 4.65 4.49
N ARG A 439 -10.56 4.52 4.14
CA ARG A 439 -11.66 4.44 5.10
C ARG A 439 -11.41 3.33 6.13
N ASP A 440 -10.90 2.18 5.72
CA ASP A 440 -10.64 1.06 6.62
C ASP A 440 -9.50 1.31 7.61
N ARG A 441 -8.57 2.23 7.29
CA ARG A 441 -7.53 2.68 8.21
C ARG A 441 -8.10 3.52 9.35
N ILE A 442 -9.17 4.28 9.11
CA ILE A 442 -9.69 5.27 10.07
C ILE A 442 -11.00 4.86 10.75
N ALA A 443 -11.77 3.94 10.17
CA ALA A 443 -13.13 3.62 10.62
C ALA A 443 -13.25 3.27 12.10
N HIS A 444 -12.27 2.54 12.65
CA HIS A 444 -12.23 2.12 14.05
C HIS A 444 -12.07 3.27 15.05
N THR A 445 -11.66 4.46 14.59
CA THR A 445 -11.48 5.66 15.42
C THR A 445 -12.74 6.54 15.49
N LEU A 446 -13.71 6.30 14.61
CA LEU A 446 -14.89 7.13 14.46
C LEU A 446 -16.01 6.67 15.40
N ASP A 447 -16.79 7.62 15.91
CA ASP A 447 -18.02 7.26 16.61
C ASP A 447 -19.03 6.64 15.61
N PRO A 448 -19.93 5.76 16.07
CA PRO A 448 -20.83 5.03 15.18
C PRO A 448 -21.71 5.92 14.29
N VAL A 449 -22.10 7.12 14.75
CA VAL A 449 -22.95 8.02 13.98
C VAL A 449 -22.15 8.64 12.84
N THR A 450 -20.94 9.11 13.13
CA THR A 450 -20.05 9.66 12.12
C THR A 450 -19.62 8.60 11.12
N LEU A 451 -19.32 7.38 11.56
CA LEU A 451 -18.96 6.26 10.68
C LEU A 451 -20.08 5.93 9.69
N VAL A 452 -21.32 5.76 10.16
CA VAL A 452 -22.47 5.47 9.29
C VAL A 452 -22.70 6.59 8.27
N ARG A 453 -22.53 7.86 8.68
CA ARG A 453 -22.66 9.00 7.78
C ARG A 453 -21.55 9.01 6.73
N LEU A 454 -20.30 8.76 7.13
CA LEU A 454 -19.16 8.65 6.22
C LEU A 454 -19.37 7.52 5.21
N ASP A 455 -19.74 6.33 5.67
CA ASP A 455 -19.97 5.15 4.82
C ASP A 455 -21.09 5.36 3.81
N SER A 456 -22.19 6.00 4.25
CA SER A 456 -23.31 6.33 3.37
C SER A 456 -22.87 7.26 2.25
N LEU A 457 -22.10 8.31 2.57
CA LEU A 457 -21.65 9.30 1.59
C LEU A 457 -20.55 8.76 0.65
N VAL A 458 -19.66 7.88 1.13
CA VAL A 458 -18.72 7.15 0.27
C VAL A 458 -19.49 6.25 -0.69
N GLY A 459 -20.51 5.53 -0.21
CA GLY A 459 -21.38 4.69 -1.04
C GLY A 459 -22.17 5.50 -2.08
N GLU A 460 -22.72 6.65 -1.71
CA GLU A 460 -23.41 7.56 -2.63
C GLU A 460 -22.46 8.11 -3.70
N LEU A 461 -21.24 8.47 -3.32
CA LEU A 461 -20.20 8.92 -4.25
C LEU A 461 -19.83 7.80 -5.23
N GLY A 462 -19.65 6.56 -4.76
CA GLY A 462 -19.40 5.39 -5.60
C GLY A 462 -20.54 5.08 -6.56
N ALA A 463 -21.78 5.12 -6.09
CA ALA A 463 -22.98 4.93 -6.92
C ALA A 463 -23.08 5.99 -8.02
N ALA A 464 -22.82 7.27 -7.69
CA ALA A 464 -22.83 8.34 -8.66
C ALA A 464 -21.74 8.17 -9.74
N VAL A 465 -20.55 7.68 -9.38
CA VAL A 465 -19.49 7.36 -10.35
C VAL A 465 -19.88 6.17 -11.23
N PHE A 466 -20.53 5.15 -10.66
CA PHE A 466 -21.04 4.01 -11.41
C PHE A 466 -22.10 4.42 -12.44
N ASP A 467 -23.01 5.31 -12.06
CA ASP A 467 -24.04 5.87 -12.94
C ASP A 467 -23.51 6.95 -13.90
N GLU A 468 -22.20 7.23 -13.87
CA GLU A 468 -21.52 8.29 -14.63
C GLU A 468 -22.10 9.71 -14.37
N ASP A 469 -22.80 9.89 -13.24
CA ASP A 469 -23.37 11.18 -12.82
C ASP A 469 -22.34 11.99 -12.02
N LEU A 470 -21.47 12.70 -12.75
CA LEU A 470 -20.45 13.55 -12.14
C LEU A 470 -21.02 14.74 -11.36
N ALA A 471 -22.28 15.14 -11.60
CA ALA A 471 -22.91 16.19 -10.82
C ALA A 471 -23.31 15.65 -9.44
N ALA A 472 -23.93 14.47 -9.39
CA ALA A 472 -24.21 13.77 -8.14
C ALA A 472 -22.92 13.42 -7.39
N ALA A 473 -21.88 12.94 -8.08
CA ALA A 473 -20.58 12.67 -7.46
C ALA A 473 -19.95 13.93 -6.85
N ALA A 474 -20.01 15.05 -7.57
CA ALA A 474 -19.53 16.33 -7.03
C ALA A 474 -20.36 16.81 -5.82
N GLN A 475 -21.64 16.48 -5.74
CA GLN A 475 -22.47 16.80 -4.58
C GLN A 475 -22.12 15.91 -3.38
N ALA A 476 -22.09 14.59 -3.56
CA ALA A 476 -21.70 13.65 -2.52
C ALA A 476 -20.30 13.97 -1.95
N ALA A 477 -19.33 14.33 -2.80
CA ALA A 477 -18.00 14.75 -2.35
C ALA A 477 -18.02 16.06 -1.53
N ARG A 478 -18.94 16.99 -1.78
CA ARG A 478 -19.11 18.19 -0.92
C ARG A 478 -19.67 17.81 0.43
N ASP A 479 -20.69 16.97 0.45
CA ASP A 479 -21.37 16.54 1.68
C ASP A 479 -20.41 15.70 2.54
N LEU A 480 -19.58 14.86 1.92
CA LEU A 480 -18.51 14.13 2.58
C LEU A 480 -17.45 15.08 3.16
N ARG A 481 -17.10 16.16 2.44
CA ARG A 481 -16.16 17.17 2.94
C ARG A 481 -16.67 17.87 4.21
N GLU A 482 -17.98 18.07 4.36
CA GLU A 482 -18.55 18.63 5.58
C GLU A 482 -18.35 17.71 6.79
N VAL A 483 -18.38 16.39 6.57
CA VAL A 483 -18.09 15.39 7.60
C VAL A 483 -16.62 15.40 7.96
N THR A 484 -15.73 15.30 6.96
CA THR A 484 -14.28 15.21 7.18
C THR A 484 -13.68 16.48 7.77
N SER A 485 -14.23 17.66 7.45
CA SER A 485 -13.81 18.92 8.07
C SER A 485 -14.05 18.97 9.59
N GLY A 486 -14.95 18.13 10.12
CA GLY A 486 -15.17 17.98 11.56
C GLY A 486 -14.23 17.00 12.25
N LEU A 487 -13.44 16.24 11.48
CA LEU A 487 -12.51 15.23 11.97
C LEU A 487 -11.06 15.73 12.10
N ILE A 488 -10.72 16.84 11.44
CA ILE A 488 -9.36 17.37 11.29
C ILE A 488 -9.12 18.61 12.15
#